data_AF-E0VE36-F1
#
_entry.id   AF-E0VE36-F1
#
_cell.length_a   1.000
_cell.length_b   1.000
_cell.length_c   1.000
_cell.angle_alpha   90.00
_cell.angle_beta   90.00
_cell.angle_gamma   90.00
#
_symmetry.space_group_name_H-M   'P 1'
#
loop_
_entity.id
_entity.type
_entity.pdbx_description
1 polymer ?
#
loop_
_entity_poly.entity_id
_entity_poly.type
_entity_poly.pdbx_seq_one_letter_code
_entity_poly.pdbx_strand_id
1 'polypeptide(L)'
;MSTTRNVSKKVVPAYLNLPEQPKRPVTPFLEFSNKMLKNYASSNLPHSEVRKIISSKWNDISEEEKMALKEEYKKSYAKYKEDLQNYENSLTDEQKKSIEIAEKELKLNQEQKIVKNLREKRSRDLDKPKKPLTSFFKFKQAQKKKDNESILEFSQRIGKMWKSLSDKDKAEFTKNYNNEIKNYNDTLLEWEYKMIKLGNLDVVRSITLKDF
;
A
#
# COMPACT_ATOMS: atom_id res chain seq x y z
N MET A 1 -5.95 13.34 -1.88
CA MET A 1 -5.59 12.99 -0.49
C MET A 1 -6.87 12.60 0.25
N SER A 2 -6.77 11.64 1.18
CA SER A 2 -7.84 11.14 2.08
C SER A 2 -8.78 10.02 1.56
N THR A 3 -8.22 8.91 1.08
CA THR A 3 -8.94 7.62 0.99
C THR A 3 -8.76 6.76 2.26
N THR A 4 -7.78 7.09 3.11
CA THR A 4 -7.41 6.30 4.30
C THR A 4 -8.46 6.28 5.40
N ARG A 5 -9.24 7.36 5.56
CA ARG A 5 -10.25 7.49 6.65
C ARG A 5 -11.42 6.51 6.51
N ASN A 6 -11.69 6.00 5.30
CA ASN A 6 -12.80 5.09 5.04
C ASN A 6 -12.38 3.61 5.16
N VAL A 7 -11.07 3.32 5.13
CA VAL A 7 -10.56 1.94 5.20
C VAL A 7 -10.59 1.41 6.64
N SER A 8 -10.22 2.21 7.65
CA SER A 8 -10.23 1.72 9.06
C SER A 8 -11.63 1.36 9.54
N LYS A 9 -12.61 2.22 9.23
CA LYS A 9 -14.03 2.08 9.63
C LYS A 9 -14.72 0.84 9.07
N LYS A 10 -14.15 0.21 8.03
CA LYS A 10 -14.63 -1.05 7.48
C LYS A 10 -13.80 -2.25 7.96
N VAL A 11 -12.48 -2.10 7.96
CA VAL A 11 -11.55 -3.21 8.24
C VAL A 11 -11.56 -3.59 9.72
N VAL A 12 -11.63 -2.60 10.63
CA VAL A 12 -11.58 -2.86 12.07
C VAL A 12 -12.82 -3.60 12.57
N PRO A 13 -14.07 -3.17 12.25
CA PRO A 13 -15.24 -3.95 12.65
C PRO A 13 -15.25 -5.36 12.07
N ALA A 14 -14.87 -5.54 10.81
CA ALA A 14 -14.79 -6.86 10.19
C ALA A 14 -13.76 -7.77 10.87
N TYR A 15 -12.59 -7.26 11.23
CA TYR A 15 -11.55 -8.00 11.96
C TYR A 15 -12.03 -8.43 13.36
N LEU A 16 -12.84 -7.60 14.02
CA LEU A 16 -13.38 -7.86 15.35
C LEU A 16 -14.72 -8.60 15.34
N ASN A 17 -15.22 -9.02 14.16
CA ASN A 17 -16.56 -9.60 13.98
C ASN A 17 -17.70 -8.72 14.52
N LEU A 18 -17.56 -7.40 14.40
CA LEU A 18 -18.54 -6.40 14.81
C LEU A 18 -19.37 -5.93 13.61
N PRO A 19 -20.59 -5.39 13.85
CA PRO A 19 -21.37 -4.79 12.79
C PRO A 19 -20.57 -3.67 12.10
N GLU A 20 -20.73 -3.52 10.77
CA GLU A 20 -20.09 -2.41 10.06
C GLU A 20 -20.65 -1.07 10.58
N GLN A 21 -19.76 -0.13 10.89
CA GLN A 21 -20.18 1.24 11.19
C GLN A 21 -20.95 1.81 9.98
N PRO A 22 -22.10 2.48 10.21
CA PRO A 22 -22.83 3.16 9.14
C PRO A 22 -21.90 4.05 8.31
N LYS A 23 -22.09 4.05 6.99
CA LYS A 23 -21.26 4.82 6.06
C LYS A 23 -21.82 6.23 5.95
N ARG A 24 -20.91 7.22 5.90
CA ARG A 24 -21.29 8.59 5.59
C ARG A 24 -21.96 8.63 4.21
N PRO A 25 -23.07 9.38 4.05
CA PRO A 25 -23.69 9.52 2.76
C PRO A 25 -22.75 10.25 1.80
N VAL A 26 -22.88 9.93 0.51
CA VAL A 26 -22.13 10.57 -0.56
C VAL A 26 -22.55 12.03 -0.69
N THR A 27 -21.58 12.92 -0.84
CA THR A 27 -21.84 14.37 -0.96
C THR A 27 -22.54 14.69 -2.29
N PRO A 28 -23.22 15.84 -2.41
CA PRO A 28 -23.95 16.21 -3.64
C PRO A 28 -23.10 16.11 -4.92
N PHE A 29 -21.88 16.64 -4.88
CA PHE A 29 -20.94 16.55 -6.00
C PHE A 29 -20.53 15.11 -6.31
N LEU A 30 -20.26 14.30 -5.29
CA LEU A 30 -19.83 12.91 -5.51
C LEU A 30 -20.99 12.06 -6.05
N GLU A 31 -22.21 12.31 -5.60
CA GLU A 31 -23.42 11.67 -6.13
C GLU A 31 -23.62 12.03 -7.61
N PHE A 32 -23.54 13.33 -7.95
CA PHE A 32 -23.56 13.79 -9.34
C PHE A 32 -22.43 13.16 -10.16
N SER A 33 -21.20 13.16 -9.63
CA SER A 33 -20.04 12.59 -10.30
C SER A 33 -20.20 11.09 -10.53
N ASN A 34 -20.73 10.34 -9.58
CA ASN A 34 -20.96 8.91 -9.72
C ASN A 34 -22.04 8.61 -10.77
N LYS A 35 -23.11 9.40 -10.81
CA LYS A 35 -24.13 9.31 -11.87
C LYS A 35 -23.53 9.59 -13.24
N MET A 36 -22.77 10.67 -13.38
CA MET A 36 -22.15 11.05 -14.64
C MET A 36 -21.07 10.08 -15.09
N LEU A 37 -20.29 9.50 -14.18
CA LEU A 37 -19.27 8.49 -14.51
C LEU A 37 -19.85 7.28 -15.25
N LYS A 38 -21.11 6.89 -14.95
CA LYS A 38 -21.79 5.79 -15.66
C LYS A 38 -21.98 6.08 -17.15
N ASN A 39 -22.19 7.35 -17.52
CA ASN A 39 -22.35 7.76 -18.92
C ASN A 39 -21.04 7.66 -19.72
N TYR A 40 -19.90 7.57 -19.04
CA TYR A 40 -18.57 7.42 -19.65
C TYR A 40 -17.99 6.02 -19.47
N ALA A 41 -18.76 5.05 -18.96
CA ALA A 41 -18.28 3.70 -18.68
C ALA A 41 -17.72 2.97 -19.91
N SER A 42 -18.27 3.25 -21.10
CA SER A 42 -17.82 2.69 -22.38
C SER A 42 -16.92 3.63 -23.18
N SER A 43 -16.53 4.78 -22.62
CA SER A 43 -15.65 5.72 -23.31
C SER A 43 -14.19 5.25 -23.26
N ASN A 44 -13.42 5.52 -24.32
CA ASN A 44 -11.98 5.25 -24.34
C ASN A 44 -11.15 6.40 -23.69
N LEU A 45 -11.82 7.32 -22.99
CA LEU A 45 -11.16 8.47 -22.38
C LEU A 45 -10.42 8.05 -21.11
N PRO A 46 -9.24 8.61 -20.84
CA PRO A 46 -8.58 8.46 -19.54
C PRO A 46 -9.50 8.92 -18.41
N HIS A 47 -9.58 8.13 -17.33
CA HIS A 47 -10.44 8.44 -16.18
C HIS A 47 -10.15 9.84 -15.58
N SER A 48 -8.92 10.33 -15.67
CA SER A 48 -8.53 11.68 -15.25
C SER A 48 -9.21 12.78 -16.09
N GLU A 49 -9.39 12.57 -17.39
CA GLU A 49 -10.07 13.51 -18.29
C GLU A 49 -11.57 13.50 -18.06
N VAL A 50 -12.16 12.30 -17.92
CA VAL A 50 -13.59 12.15 -17.57
C VAL A 50 -13.90 12.90 -16.27
N ARG A 51 -13.03 12.81 -15.25
CA ARG A 51 -13.17 13.55 -13.99
C ARG A 51 -13.15 15.07 -14.18
N LYS A 52 -12.28 15.60 -15.05
CA LYS A 52 -12.23 17.03 -15.38
C LYS A 52 -13.51 17.49 -16.06
N ILE A 53 -14.01 16.72 -17.04
CA ILE A 53 -15.27 17.00 -17.74
C ILE A 53 -16.43 17.04 -16.74
N ILE A 54 -16.54 16.04 -15.85
CA ILE A 54 -17.58 15.99 -14.83
C ILE A 54 -17.48 17.18 -13.86
N SER A 55 -16.26 17.56 -13.46
CA SER A 55 -16.06 18.72 -12.60
C SER A 55 -16.51 20.02 -13.27
N SER A 56 -16.27 20.18 -14.57
CA SER A 56 -16.78 21.33 -15.33
C SER A 56 -18.31 21.32 -15.35
N LYS A 57 -18.91 20.18 -15.73
CA LYS A 57 -20.36 20.04 -15.79
C LYS A 57 -21.05 20.33 -14.45
N TRP A 58 -20.43 19.99 -13.31
CA TRP A 58 -20.95 20.36 -11.99
C TRP A 58 -21.02 21.86 -11.74
N ASN A 59 -20.12 22.66 -12.32
CA ASN A 59 -20.20 24.11 -12.20
C ASN A 59 -21.35 24.66 -13.04
N ASP A 60 -21.61 24.02 -14.20
CA ASP A 60 -22.59 24.43 -15.20
C ASP A 60 -24.03 23.96 -14.92
N ILE A 61 -24.25 22.99 -14.02
CA ILE A 61 -25.61 22.57 -13.67
C ILE A 61 -26.40 23.68 -12.97
N SER A 62 -27.73 23.60 -13.11
CA SER A 62 -28.64 24.61 -12.58
C SER A 62 -28.61 24.66 -11.05
N GLU A 63 -28.96 25.82 -10.49
CA GLU A 63 -29.02 25.96 -9.04
C GLU A 63 -30.14 25.11 -8.44
N GLU A 64 -31.24 24.88 -9.16
CA GLU A 64 -32.32 23.98 -8.77
C GLU A 64 -31.82 22.53 -8.63
N GLU A 65 -31.03 22.03 -9.60
CA GLU A 65 -30.44 20.69 -9.54
C GLU A 65 -29.42 20.57 -8.39
N LYS A 66 -28.59 21.60 -8.17
CA LYS A 66 -27.67 21.65 -7.02
C LYS A 66 -28.43 21.65 -5.69
N MET A 67 -29.53 22.41 -5.60
CA MET A 67 -30.37 22.47 -4.40
C MET A 67 -31.02 21.12 -4.12
N ALA A 68 -31.61 20.47 -5.11
CA ALA A 68 -32.20 19.14 -4.95
C ALA A 68 -31.19 18.11 -4.42
N LEU A 69 -29.97 18.10 -4.96
CA LEU A 69 -28.90 17.20 -4.47
C LEU A 69 -28.45 17.54 -3.03
N LYS A 70 -28.42 18.82 -2.66
CA LYS A 70 -28.12 19.25 -1.28
C LYS A 70 -29.22 18.83 -0.30
N GLU A 71 -30.48 18.92 -0.69
CA GLU A 71 -31.61 18.50 0.13
C GLU A 71 -31.63 16.98 0.34
N GLU A 72 -31.40 16.21 -0.73
CA GLU A 72 -31.25 14.75 -0.66
C GLU A 72 -30.07 14.34 0.26
N TYR A 73 -28.94 15.05 0.15
CA TYR A 73 -27.82 14.86 1.05
C TYR A 73 -28.19 15.19 2.51
N LYS A 74 -28.95 16.26 2.76
CA LYS A 74 -29.39 16.63 4.11
C LYS A 74 -30.28 15.53 4.74
N LYS A 75 -31.21 14.96 3.97
CA LYS A 75 -32.07 13.85 4.41
C LYS A 75 -31.25 12.59 4.71
N SER A 76 -30.39 12.18 3.79
CA SER A 76 -29.53 11.01 3.97
C SER A 76 -28.53 11.19 5.11
N TYR A 77 -28.05 12.42 5.36
CA TYR A 77 -27.18 12.74 6.49
C TYR A 77 -27.91 12.71 7.83
N ALA A 78 -29.18 13.12 7.88
CA ALA A 78 -30.00 12.97 9.08
C ALA A 78 -30.20 11.49 9.43
N LYS A 79 -30.55 10.66 8.44
CA LYS A 79 -30.66 9.20 8.61
C LYS A 79 -29.33 8.57 9.06
N TYR A 80 -28.22 8.97 8.45
CA TYR A 80 -26.89 8.50 8.85
C TYR A 80 -26.56 8.81 10.31
N LYS A 81 -26.96 9.97 10.84
CA LYS A 81 -26.76 10.30 12.25
C LYS A 81 -27.55 9.39 13.17
N GLU A 82 -28.80 9.11 12.83
CA GLU A 82 -29.66 8.19 13.58
C GLU A 82 -29.06 6.76 13.56
N ASP A 83 -28.70 6.27 12.38
CA ASP A 83 -28.06 4.96 12.22
C ASP A 83 -26.76 4.87 13.02
N LEU A 84 -25.94 5.94 13.01
CA LEU A 84 -24.69 6.01 13.76
C LEU A 84 -24.93 5.97 15.28
N GLN A 85 -25.94 6.68 15.78
CA GLN A 85 -26.29 6.67 17.19
C GLN A 85 -26.78 5.27 17.62
N ASN A 86 -27.62 4.63 16.81
CA ASN A 86 -28.08 3.27 17.07
C ASN A 86 -26.91 2.27 17.09
N TYR A 87 -25.95 2.43 16.17
CA TYR A 87 -24.72 1.65 16.16
C TYR A 87 -23.90 1.85 17.43
N GLU A 88 -23.64 3.10 17.83
CA GLU A 88 -22.86 3.42 19.03
C GLU A 88 -23.51 2.91 20.33
N ASN A 89 -24.84 2.89 20.38
CA ASN A 89 -25.62 2.32 21.48
C ASN A 89 -25.63 0.79 21.49
N SER A 90 -25.49 0.14 20.32
CA SER A 90 -25.42 -1.32 20.21
C SER A 90 -24.09 -1.92 20.70
N LEU A 91 -23.05 -1.09 20.80
CA LEU A 91 -21.70 -1.52 21.20
C LEU A 91 -21.51 -1.48 22.71
N THR A 92 -20.91 -2.53 23.26
CA THR A 92 -20.44 -2.55 24.64
C THR A 92 -19.18 -1.70 24.82
N ASP A 93 -18.87 -1.31 26.06
CA ASP A 93 -17.65 -0.55 26.34
C ASP A 93 -16.37 -1.33 26.01
N GLU A 94 -16.39 -2.66 26.15
CA GLU A 94 -15.29 -3.53 25.75
C GLU A 94 -15.09 -3.52 24.23
N GLN A 95 -16.18 -3.59 23.46
CA GLN A 95 -16.13 -3.49 22.00
C GLN A 95 -15.64 -2.11 21.52
N LYS A 96 -16.04 -1.03 22.20
CA LYS A 96 -15.55 0.32 21.90
C LYS A 96 -14.03 0.41 22.14
N LYS A 97 -13.54 -0.14 23.25
CA LYS A 97 -12.10 -0.20 23.54
C LYS A 97 -11.33 -1.05 22.52
N SER A 98 -11.86 -2.20 22.11
CA SER A 98 -11.20 -3.05 21.12
C SER A 98 -11.13 -2.39 19.74
N ILE A 99 -12.18 -1.67 19.33
CA ILE A 99 -12.16 -0.83 18.12
C ILE A 99 -11.07 0.23 18.23
N GLU A 100 -10.99 0.96 19.34
CA GLU A 100 -10.00 2.02 19.54
C GLU A 100 -8.55 1.49 19.46
N ILE A 101 -8.27 0.35 20.09
CA ILE A 101 -6.96 -0.31 20.05
C ILE A 101 -6.63 -0.71 18.61
N ALA A 102 -7.56 -1.39 17.92
CA ALA A 102 -7.35 -1.84 16.55
C ALA A 102 -7.15 -0.67 15.57
N GLU A 103 -7.86 0.45 15.74
CA GLU A 103 -7.65 1.67 14.94
C GLU A 103 -6.27 2.30 15.20
N LYS A 104 -5.83 2.34 16.46
CA LYS A 104 -4.49 2.81 16.83
C LYS A 104 -3.38 1.95 16.21
N GLU A 105 -3.51 0.63 16.30
CA GLU A 105 -2.56 -0.32 15.70
C GLU A 105 -2.51 -0.20 14.18
N LEU A 106 -3.68 -0.10 13.52
CA LEU A 106 -3.75 0.09 12.08
C LEU A 106 -3.03 1.38 11.66
N LYS A 107 -3.28 2.48 12.38
CA LYS A 107 -2.63 3.77 12.12
C LYS A 107 -1.12 3.68 12.31
N LEU A 108 -0.67 3.08 13.40
CA LEU A 108 0.76 2.87 13.67
C LEU A 108 1.42 2.05 12.55
N ASN A 109 0.78 0.96 12.11
CA ASN A 109 1.28 0.13 11.02
C ASN A 109 1.37 0.90 9.68
N GLN A 110 0.39 1.77 9.40
CA GLN A 110 0.43 2.64 8.22
C GLN A 110 1.58 3.65 8.29
N GLU A 111 1.76 4.31 9.43
CA GLU A 111 2.85 5.26 9.66
C GLU A 111 4.22 4.58 9.56
N GLN A 112 4.39 3.41 10.17
CA GLN A 112 5.60 2.61 10.06
C GLN A 112 5.90 2.23 8.59
N LYS A 113 4.88 1.86 7.82
CA LYS A 113 5.04 1.57 6.37
C LYS A 113 5.47 2.81 5.59
N ILE A 114 4.91 3.98 5.90
CA ILE A 114 5.30 5.25 5.28
C ILE A 114 6.76 5.58 5.61
N VAL A 115 7.12 5.55 6.89
CA VAL A 115 8.50 5.80 7.35
C VAL A 115 9.49 4.84 6.71
N LYS A 116 9.15 3.54 6.66
CA LYS A 116 9.96 2.53 5.96
C LYS A 116 10.16 2.87 4.48
N ASN A 117 9.09 3.21 3.76
CA ASN A 117 9.18 3.56 2.34
C ASN A 117 10.00 4.83 2.10
N LEU A 118 9.87 5.84 2.97
CA LEU A 118 10.66 7.07 2.91
C LEU A 118 12.14 6.78 3.16
N ARG A 119 12.46 5.97 4.17
CA ARG A 119 13.82 5.53 4.47
C ARG A 119 14.44 4.73 3.31
N GLU A 120 13.67 3.82 2.70
CA GLU A 120 14.10 3.06 1.52
C GLU A 120 14.34 3.97 0.32
N LYS A 121 13.46 4.96 0.09
CA LYS A 121 13.66 5.96 -0.96
C LYS A 121 14.94 6.75 -0.71
N ARG A 122 15.13 7.29 0.50
CA ARG A 122 16.33 8.05 0.86
C ARG A 122 17.60 7.20 0.73
N SER A 123 17.54 5.93 1.12
CA SER A 123 18.67 4.99 0.92
C SER A 123 19.02 4.84 -0.57
N ARG A 124 18.02 4.79 -1.47
CA ARG A 124 18.26 4.76 -2.92
C ARG A 124 18.81 6.08 -3.44
N ASP A 125 18.25 7.20 -3.00
CA ASP A 125 18.67 8.55 -3.42
C ASP A 125 20.11 8.87 -2.96
N LEU A 126 20.59 8.19 -1.90
CA LEU A 126 21.96 8.27 -1.39
C LEU A 126 22.88 7.18 -1.97
N ASP A 127 22.48 6.51 -3.04
CA ASP A 127 23.26 5.47 -3.72
C ASP A 127 23.71 4.31 -2.82
N LYS A 128 22.84 3.89 -1.88
CA LYS A 128 23.12 2.71 -1.05
C LYS A 128 23.44 1.50 -1.93
N PRO A 129 24.55 0.79 -1.68
CA PRO A 129 24.90 -0.41 -2.43
C PRO A 129 23.73 -1.40 -2.49
N LYS A 130 23.54 -2.04 -3.64
CA LYS A 130 22.46 -3.03 -3.84
C LYS A 130 22.92 -4.40 -3.38
N LYS A 131 22.10 -5.05 -2.56
CA LYS A 131 22.37 -6.42 -2.13
C LYS A 131 22.36 -7.37 -3.35
N PRO A 132 23.37 -8.22 -3.52
CA PRO A 132 23.43 -9.15 -4.64
C PRO A 132 22.33 -10.19 -4.57
N LEU A 133 21.93 -10.68 -5.75
CA LEU A 133 20.95 -11.76 -5.85
C LEU A 133 21.50 -13.04 -5.22
N THR A 134 20.67 -13.75 -4.45
CA THR A 134 21.05 -15.04 -3.90
C THR A 134 21.26 -16.08 -5.00
N SER A 135 21.96 -17.18 -4.69
CA SER A 135 22.22 -18.28 -5.62
C SER A 135 20.96 -18.75 -6.36
N PHE A 136 19.84 -18.87 -5.65
CA PHE A 136 18.55 -19.23 -6.23
C PHE A 136 18.02 -18.19 -7.22
N PHE A 137 18.11 -16.89 -6.90
CA PHE A 137 17.62 -15.85 -7.80
C PHE A 137 18.50 -15.69 -9.04
N LYS A 138 19.82 -15.92 -8.94
CA LYS A 138 20.71 -16.02 -10.11
C LYS A 138 20.34 -17.20 -10.98
N PHE A 139 20.12 -18.37 -10.37
CA PHE A 139 19.61 -19.53 -11.08
C PHE A 139 18.29 -19.22 -11.78
N LYS A 140 17.31 -18.63 -11.08
CA LYS A 140 16.01 -18.23 -11.65
C LYS A 140 16.17 -17.25 -12.82
N GLN A 141 17.09 -16.31 -12.74
CA GLN A 141 17.37 -15.35 -13.81
C GLN A 141 17.92 -16.03 -15.08
N ALA A 142 18.66 -17.12 -14.92
CA ALA A 142 19.14 -17.93 -16.04
C ALA A 142 18.02 -18.78 -16.71
N GLN A 143 16.84 -18.87 -16.09
CA GLN A 143 15.71 -19.66 -16.61
C GLN A 143 14.71 -18.78 -17.36
N LYS A 144 14.18 -19.30 -18.46
CA LYS A 144 13.11 -18.64 -19.22
C LYS A 144 11.72 -19.12 -18.80
N LYS A 145 10.80 -18.17 -18.69
CA LYS A 145 9.36 -18.42 -18.55
C LYS A 145 8.83 -18.93 -19.90
N LYS A 146 7.96 -19.94 -19.89
CA LYS A 146 7.30 -20.41 -21.11
C LYS A 146 6.13 -19.46 -21.47
N ASP A 147 5.77 -19.37 -22.75
CA ASP A 147 4.76 -18.40 -23.22
C ASP A 147 3.39 -18.63 -22.57
N ASN A 148 2.97 -19.88 -22.44
CA ASN A 148 1.69 -20.28 -21.84
C ASN A 148 1.74 -20.48 -20.31
N GLU A 149 2.87 -20.19 -19.66
CA GLU A 149 3.04 -20.40 -18.22
C GLU A 149 2.73 -19.10 -17.48
N SER A 150 2.00 -19.15 -16.36
CA SER A 150 1.83 -18.00 -15.47
C SER A 150 3.11 -17.72 -14.67
N ILE A 151 3.23 -16.52 -14.09
CA ILE A 151 4.39 -16.17 -13.23
C ILE A 151 4.45 -17.10 -11.99
N LEU A 152 3.29 -17.52 -11.48
CA LEU A 152 3.19 -18.41 -10.34
C LEU A 152 3.68 -19.81 -10.71
N GLU A 153 3.20 -20.38 -11.81
CA GLU A 153 3.63 -21.69 -12.32
C GLU A 153 5.13 -21.70 -12.63
N PHE A 154 5.64 -20.65 -13.28
CA PHE A 154 7.07 -20.46 -13.52
C PHE A 154 7.86 -20.51 -12.21
N SER A 155 7.43 -19.74 -11.21
CA SER A 155 8.12 -19.69 -9.92
C SER A 155 8.08 -21.02 -9.17
N GLN A 156 6.96 -21.74 -9.23
CA GLN A 156 6.83 -23.08 -8.64
C GLN A 156 7.73 -24.10 -9.34
N ARG A 157 7.76 -24.09 -10.68
CA ARG A 157 8.62 -24.97 -11.48
C ARG A 157 10.10 -24.74 -11.18
N ILE A 158 10.56 -23.48 -11.23
CA ILE A 158 11.95 -23.15 -10.91
C ILE A 158 12.30 -23.50 -9.47
N GLY A 159 11.37 -23.29 -8.53
CA GLY A 159 11.54 -23.69 -7.13
C GLY A 159 11.74 -25.19 -6.98
N LYS A 160 10.93 -26.01 -7.66
CA LYS A 160 11.09 -27.48 -7.68
C LYS A 160 12.42 -27.88 -8.32
N MET A 161 12.75 -27.30 -9.48
CA MET A 161 14.00 -27.57 -10.19
C MET A 161 15.22 -27.28 -9.33
N TRP A 162 15.28 -26.12 -8.67
CA TRP A 162 16.38 -25.77 -7.77
C TRP A 162 16.52 -26.75 -6.61
N LYS A 163 15.42 -27.22 -6.01
CA LYS A 163 15.46 -28.21 -4.94
C LYS A 163 16.05 -29.55 -5.42
N SER A 164 15.72 -29.96 -6.64
CA SER A 164 16.20 -31.20 -7.26
C SER A 164 17.63 -31.12 -7.81
N LEU A 165 18.24 -29.93 -7.92
CA LEU A 165 19.63 -29.80 -8.35
C LEU A 165 20.61 -30.39 -7.33
N SER A 166 21.69 -31.00 -7.84
CA SER A 166 22.79 -31.49 -7.02
C SER A 166 23.58 -30.35 -6.39
N ASP A 167 24.33 -30.63 -5.32
CA ASP A 167 25.20 -29.63 -4.70
C ASP A 167 26.29 -29.15 -5.65
N LYS A 168 26.74 -30.01 -6.57
CA LYS A 168 27.70 -29.65 -7.61
C LYS A 168 27.13 -28.57 -8.55
N ASP A 169 25.87 -28.71 -8.96
CA ASP A 169 25.22 -27.73 -9.85
C ASP A 169 24.89 -26.42 -9.12
N LYS A 170 24.66 -26.49 -7.80
CA LYS A 170 24.47 -25.31 -6.94
C LYS A 170 25.78 -24.63 -6.57
N ALA A 171 26.92 -25.32 -6.68
CA ALA A 171 28.21 -24.85 -6.19
C ALA A 171 28.65 -23.56 -6.87
N GLU A 172 28.49 -23.46 -8.19
CA GLU A 172 28.87 -22.25 -8.94
C GLU A 172 28.02 -21.04 -8.53
N PHE A 173 26.69 -21.18 -8.48
CA PHE A 173 25.80 -20.11 -8.04
C PHE A 173 26.09 -19.67 -6.62
N THR A 174 26.41 -20.62 -5.73
CA THR A 174 26.73 -20.35 -4.32
C THR A 174 28.07 -19.66 -4.16
N LYS A 175 29.11 -20.11 -4.88
CA LYS A 175 30.42 -19.46 -4.90
C LYS A 175 30.31 -18.02 -5.42
N ASN A 176 29.59 -17.81 -6.53
CA ASN A 176 29.39 -16.48 -7.10
C ASN A 176 28.62 -15.56 -6.14
N TYR A 177 27.58 -16.07 -5.46
CA TYR A 177 26.87 -15.30 -4.44
C TYR A 177 27.76 -14.95 -3.24
N ASN A 178 28.56 -15.90 -2.74
CA ASN A 178 29.44 -15.69 -1.59
C ASN A 178 30.51 -14.62 -1.87
N ASN A 179 31.05 -14.58 -3.10
CA ASN A 179 31.99 -13.53 -3.50
C ASN A 179 31.32 -12.16 -3.56
N GLU A 180 30.16 -12.07 -4.22
CA GLU A 180 29.44 -10.80 -4.34
C GLU A 180 28.93 -10.28 -2.99
N ILE A 181 28.45 -11.15 -2.09
CA ILE A 181 27.95 -10.72 -0.78
C ILE A 181 29.09 -10.19 0.10
N LYS A 182 30.30 -10.74 -0.04
CA LYS A 182 31.49 -10.20 0.63
C LYS A 182 31.79 -8.78 0.13
N ASN A 183 31.93 -8.60 -1.17
CA ASN A 183 32.15 -7.28 -1.77
C ASN A 183 31.04 -6.27 -1.43
N TYR A 184 29.79 -6.72 -1.40
CA TYR A 184 28.65 -5.91 -0.96
C TYR A 184 28.78 -5.48 0.50
N ASN A 185 29.21 -6.35 1.41
CA ASN A 185 29.37 -5.99 2.82
C ASN A 185 30.46 -4.94 3.01
N ASP A 186 31.57 -5.06 2.28
CA ASP A 186 32.69 -4.11 2.33
C ASP A 186 32.23 -2.73 1.82
N THR A 187 31.64 -2.67 0.61
CA THR A 187 31.11 -1.42 0.04
C THR A 187 29.96 -0.81 0.85
N LEU A 188 29.12 -1.65 1.47
CA LEU A 188 28.07 -1.18 2.37
C LEU A 188 28.66 -0.51 3.61
N LEU A 189 29.72 -1.07 4.19
CA LEU A 189 30.36 -0.51 5.38
C LEU A 189 31.00 0.85 5.07
N GLU A 190 31.71 0.96 3.94
CA GLU A 190 32.26 2.25 3.46
C GLU A 190 31.16 3.30 3.26
N TRP A 191 30.06 2.90 2.63
CA TRP A 191 28.89 3.76 2.45
C TRP A 191 28.28 4.18 3.79
N GLU A 192 28.16 3.27 4.75
CA GLU A 192 27.64 3.56 6.10
C GLU A 192 28.52 4.58 6.83
N TYR A 193 29.85 4.43 6.79
CA TYR A 193 30.76 5.44 7.35
C TYR A 193 30.63 6.81 6.67
N LYS A 194 30.49 6.83 5.34
CA LYS A 194 30.21 8.07 4.60
C LYS A 194 28.92 8.71 5.09
N MET A 195 27.85 7.93 5.28
CA MET A 195 26.58 8.44 5.77
C MET A 195 26.66 8.98 7.19
N ILE A 196 27.42 8.33 8.09
CA ILE A 196 27.65 8.82 9.45
C ILE A 196 28.35 10.19 9.42
N LYS A 197 29.44 10.32 8.64
CA LYS A 197 30.18 11.59 8.48
C LYS A 197 29.32 12.73 7.93
N LEU A 198 28.33 12.42 7.09
CA LEU A 198 27.39 13.38 6.52
C LEU A 198 26.15 13.62 7.41
N GLY A 199 26.06 12.99 8.59
CA GLY A 199 24.92 13.12 9.51
C GLY A 199 23.66 12.35 9.11
N ASN A 200 23.74 11.47 8.10
CA ASN A 200 22.62 10.67 7.59
C ASN A 200 22.44 9.37 8.40
N LEU A 201 22.25 9.48 9.72
CA LEU A 201 22.24 8.32 10.63
C LEU A 201 21.04 7.38 10.42
N ASP A 202 19.90 7.91 9.98
CA ASP A 202 18.67 7.16 9.79
C ASP A 202 18.79 6.05 8.73
N VAL A 203 19.69 6.19 7.75
CA VAL A 203 19.86 5.19 6.67
C VAL A 203 20.91 4.11 6.97
N VAL A 204 21.61 4.26 8.10
CA VAL A 204 22.68 3.37 8.58
C VAL A 204 22.08 2.24 9.45
N ARG A 205 22.71 1.06 9.45
CA ARG A 205 22.31 -0.03 10.34
C ARG A 205 22.66 0.29 11.79
N SER A 206 21.82 -0.15 12.72
CA SER A 206 22.02 0.05 14.16
C SER A 206 23.31 -0.57 14.69
N ILE A 207 23.80 -1.67 14.10
CA ILE A 207 25.06 -2.29 14.48
C ILE A 207 26.25 -1.37 14.17
N THR A 208 26.32 -0.83 12.96
CA THR A 208 27.39 0.08 12.54
C THR A 208 27.42 1.38 13.34
N LEU A 209 26.26 1.85 13.81
CA LEU A 209 26.16 3.02 14.70
C LEU A 209 26.65 2.75 16.13
N LYS A 210 26.67 1.50 16.58
CA LYS A 210 27.20 1.13 17.91
C LYS A 210 28.73 1.01 17.89
N ASP A 211 29.29 0.71 16.73
CA ASP A 211 30.72 0.49 16.52
C ASP A 211 31.47 1.78 16.11
N PHE A 212 30.77 2.91 15.99
CA PHE A 212 31.31 4.23 15.64
C PHE A 212 31.21 5.20 16.81
#